data_AF-A0A7C5G9X4-F1
#
_entry.id   AF-A0A7C5G9X4-F1
#
_cell.length_a   1.000
_cell.length_b   1.000
_cell.length_c   1.000
_cell.angle_alpha   90.00
_cell.angle_beta   90.00
_cell.angle_gamma   90.00
#
_symmetry.space_group_name_H-M   'P 1'
#
loop_
_entity.id
_entity.type
_entity.pdbx_description
1 polymer ?
#
loop_
_entity_poly.entity_id
_entity_poly.type
_entity_poly.pdbx_seq_one_letter_code
_entity_poly.pdbx_strand_id
1 'polypeptide(L)' 'MKSLTVRNVPDDVYEALASLAKRNRRSLQQQVLVLLERVRALDRPSPVAAAAHWRARLQGRPLGDTVAEVREERRR' A
#
# COMPACT_ATOMS: atom_id res chain seq x y z
N MET A 1 -15.37 -12.56 1.65
CA MET A 1 -14.38 -12.54 0.54
C MET A 1 -14.85 -11.51 -0.48
N LYS A 2 -13.95 -10.67 -1.01
CA LYS A 2 -14.29 -9.78 -2.13
C LYS A 2 -13.86 -10.48 -3.43
N SER A 3 -14.75 -10.53 -4.41
CA SER A 3 -14.45 -11.05 -5.75
C SER A 3 -14.37 -9.89 -6.74
N LEU A 4 -13.48 -10.01 -7.71
CA LEU A 4 -13.34 -9.09 -8.83
C LEU A 4 -13.48 -9.90 -10.12
N THR A 5 -14.37 -9.46 -11.01
CA THR A 5 -14.52 -10.04 -12.35
C THR A 5 -14.10 -8.99 -13.36
N VAL A 6 -13.09 -9.31 -14.17
CA VAL A 6 -12.64 -8.46 -15.27
C VAL A 6 -13.20 -9.05 -16.56
N ARG A 7 -14.01 -8.26 -17.28
CA ARG A 7 -14.59 -8.67 -18.58
C ARG A 7 -13.77 -8.06 -19.72
N ASN A 8 -13.87 -8.68 -20.89
CA ASN A 8 -13.25 -8.19 -22.12
C ASN A 8 -11.72 -8.04 -22.00
N VAL A 9 -11.06 -9.01 -21.36
CA VAL A 9 -9.59 -9.07 -21.33
C VAL A 9 -9.12 -9.47 -22.73
N PRO A 10 -8.29 -8.64 -23.39
CA PRO A 10 -7.70 -9.01 -24.68
C PRO A 10 -6.91 -10.32 -24.59
N ASP A 11 -6.96 -11.14 -25.64
CA ASP A 11 -6.33 -12.47 -25.64
C ASP A 11 -4.82 -12.39 -25.40
N ASP A 12 -4.15 -11.40 -26.00
CA ASP A 12 -2.72 -11.15 -25.83
C ASP A 12 -2.36 -10.84 -24.36
N VAL A 13 -3.20 -10.07 -23.66
CA VAL A 13 -3.03 -9.76 -22.24
C VAL A 13 -3.25 -11.01 -21.39
N TYR A 14 -4.27 -11.81 -21.70
CA TYR A 14 -4.55 -13.05 -20.98
C TYR A 14 -3.38 -14.04 -21.11
N GLU A 15 -2.87 -14.24 -22.32
CA GLU A 15 -1.74 -15.13 -22.61
C GLU A 15 -0.45 -14.66 -21.91
N ALA A 16 -0.19 -13.34 -21.93
CA ALA A 16 0.94 -12.77 -21.20
C ALA A 16 0.83 -13.04 -19.68
N LEU A 17 -0.35 -12.86 -19.10
CA LEU A 17 -0.61 -13.16 -17.68
C LEU A 17 -0.45 -14.64 -17.36
N ALA A 18 -0.96 -15.53 -18.22
CA ALA A 18 -0.84 -16.98 -18.05
C ALA A 18 0.63 -17.44 -18.13
N SER A 19 1.39 -16.92 -19.09
CA SER A 19 2.82 -17.17 -19.22
C SER A 19 3.60 -16.72 -17.98
N LEU A 20 3.32 -15.52 -17.46
CA LEU A 20 3.91 -15.01 -16.22
C LEU A 20 3.55 -15.86 -15.00
N ALA A 21 2.28 -16.26 -14.88
CA ALA A 21 1.81 -17.12 -13.79
C ALA A 21 2.55 -18.47 -13.79
N LYS A 22 2.68 -19.10 -14.97
CA LYS A 22 3.41 -20.36 -15.15
C LYS A 22 4.89 -20.23 -14.77
N ARG A 23 5.58 -19.18 -15.24
CA ARG A 23 6.98 -18.90 -14.90
C ARG A 23 7.17 -18.75 -13.40
N ASN A 24 6.22 -18.11 -12.73
CA ASN A 24 6.25 -17.87 -11.28
C ASN A 24 5.69 -19.03 -10.44
N ARG A 25 5.25 -20.13 -11.06
CA ARG A 25 4.60 -21.28 -10.40
C ARG A 25 3.39 -20.88 -9.55
N ARG A 26 2.56 -19.98 -10.09
CA ARG A 26 1.34 -19.47 -9.43
C ARG A 26 0.12 -19.75 -10.29
N SER A 27 -1.05 -19.77 -9.66
CA SER A 27 -2.31 -19.69 -10.42
C SER A 27 -2.44 -18.33 -11.07
N LEU A 28 -3.23 -18.24 -12.15
CA LEU A 28 -3.52 -16.98 -12.84
C LEU A 28 -4.13 -15.94 -11.87
N GLN A 29 -5.06 -16.39 -11.02
CA GLN A 29 -5.70 -15.55 -10.01
C GLN A 29 -4.68 -14.98 -9.01
N GLN A 30 -3.73 -15.80 -8.52
CA GLN A 30 -2.66 -15.31 -7.65
C GLN A 30 -1.73 -14.33 -8.37
N GLN A 31 -1.42 -14.58 -9.64
CA GLN A 31 -0.59 -13.67 -10.43
C GLN A 31 -1.27 -12.30 -10.61
N VAL A 32 -2.58 -12.27 -10.83
CA VAL A 32 -3.36 -11.02 -10.88
C VAL A 32 -3.32 -10.30 -9.54
N LEU A 33 -3.51 -11.00 -8.42
CA LEU A 33 -3.40 -10.41 -7.08
C LEU A 33 -2.03 -9.77 -6.84
N VAL A 34 -0.95 -10.46 -7.18
CA VAL A 34 0.42 -9.92 -7.05
C VAL A 34 0.62 -8.64 -7.87
N LEU A 35 0.05 -8.58 -9.08
CA LEU A 35 0.13 -7.37 -9.90
C LEU A 35 -0.66 -6.21 -9.29
N LEU A 36 -1.86 -6.47 -8.76
CA LEU A 36 -2.66 -5.46 -8.06
C LEU A 36 -1.94 -4.94 -6.80
N GLU A 37 -1.28 -5.83 -6.04
CA GLU A 37 -0.48 -5.43 -4.88
C GLU A 37 0.72 -4.54 -5.26
N ARG A 38 1.37 -4.83 -6.40
CA ARG A 38 2.45 -3.99 -6.92
C ARG A 38 1.96 -2.61 -7.33
N VAL A 39 0.82 -2.52 -8.01
CA VAL A 39 0.21 -1.23 -8.36
C VAL A 39 -0.11 -0.42 -7.09
N ARG A 40 -0.68 -1.06 -6.07
CA ARG A 40 -0.90 -0.42 -4.77
C ARG A 40 0.39 0.10 -4.14
N ALA A 41 1.49 -0.63 -4.28
CA ALA A 41 2.78 -0.20 -3.74
C ALA A 41 3.32 1.04 -4.47
N LEU A 42 3.05 1.17 -5.77
CA LEU A 42 3.43 2.33 -6.59
C LEU A 42 2.59 3.57 -6.28
N ASP A 43 1.33 3.39 -5.86
CA ASP A 43 0.43 4.48 -5.46
C ASP A 43 0.66 4.97 -4.03
N ARG A 44 1.66 4.42 -3.30
CA ARG A 44 2.00 4.95 -1.99
C ARG A 44 2.67 6.32 -2.15
N PRO A 45 2.17 7.37 -1.48
CA PRO A 45 2.84 8.66 -1.49
C PRO A 45 4.27 8.48 -1.01
N SER A 46 5.21 9.21 -1.61
CA SER A 46 6.59 9.20 -1.14
C SER A 46 6.62 9.49 0.37
N PRO A 47 7.57 8.94 1.14
CA PRO A 47 7.65 9.19 2.57
C PRO A 47 7.64 10.69 2.90
N VAL A 48 8.25 11.51 2.02
CA VAL A 48 8.26 12.96 2.12
C VAL A 48 6.88 13.57 1.91
N ALA A 49 6.12 13.10 0.90
CA ALA A 49 4.75 13.55 0.65
C ALA A 49 3.80 13.16 1.80
N ALA A 50 3.95 11.93 2.34
CA ALA A 50 3.21 11.50 3.52
C ALA A 50 3.54 12.36 4.75
N ALA A 51 4.83 12.65 5.00
CA ALA A 51 5.26 13.52 6.08
C ALA A 51 4.77 14.97 5.91
N ALA A 52 4.76 15.49 4.67
CA ALA A 52 4.20 16.80 4.37
C ALA A 52 2.69 16.86 4.65
N HIS A 53 1.93 15.82 4.24
CA HIS A 53 0.51 15.70 4.55
C HIS A 53 0.24 15.74 6.05
N TRP A 54 0.97 14.94 6.84
CA TRP A 54 0.79 14.92 8.29
C TRP A 54 1.19 16.23 8.96
N ARG A 55 2.30 16.86 8.55
CA ARG A 55 2.68 18.18 9.06
C ARG A 55 1.59 19.21 8.79
N ALA A 56 1.06 19.28 7.57
CA ALA A 56 -0.03 20.18 7.22
C ALA A 56 -1.30 19.91 8.05
N ARG A 57 -1.67 18.63 8.22
CA ARG A 57 -2.85 18.24 9.00
C ARG A 57 -2.73 18.54 10.50
N LEU A 58 -1.51 18.48 11.03
CA LEU A 58 -1.21 18.71 12.44
C LEU A 58 -0.82 20.16 12.75
N GLN A 59 -0.66 21.02 11.74
CA GLN A 59 -0.40 22.43 11.95
C GLN A 59 -1.50 23.08 12.81
N GLY A 60 -1.07 23.90 13.77
CA GLY A 60 -1.97 24.63 14.67
C GLY A 60 -2.63 23.79 15.76
N ARG A 61 -2.36 22.48 15.84
CA ARG A 61 -2.83 21.67 16.97
C ARG A 61 -1.88 21.82 18.16
N PRO A 62 -2.40 21.94 19.40
CA PRO A 62 -1.58 21.80 20.59
C PRO A 62 -1.18 20.33 20.70
N LEU A 63 0.00 20.01 20.18
CA LEU A 63 0.65 18.73 20.40
C LEU A 63 1.38 18.90 21.73
N GLY A 64 0.97 18.15 22.77
CA GLY A 64 1.62 18.19 24.08
C GLY A 64 3.10 17.83 23.99
N ASP A 65 3.85 18.02 25.09
CA ASP A 65 5.25 17.63 25.14
C ASP A 65 5.35 16.16 25.59
N THR A 66 5.28 15.26 24.61
CA THR A 66 5.43 13.82 24.84
C THR A 66 6.75 13.48 25.54
N VAL A 67 7.82 14.26 25.32
CA VAL A 67 9.12 14.02 25.98
C VAL A 67 9.04 14.39 27.46
N ALA A 68 8.38 15.50 27.80
CA ALA A 68 8.12 15.87 29.18
C ALA A 68 7.25 14.83 29.88
N GLU A 69 6.16 14.40 29.25
CA GLU A 69 5.24 13.38 29.79
C GLU A 69 5.96 12.05 30.09
N VAL A 70 6.79 11.55 29.16
CA VAL A 70 7.58 10.32 29.37
C VAL A 70 8.62 10.48 30.50
N ARG A 71 9.22 11.67 30.64
CA ARG A 71 10.17 11.96 31.72
C ARG A 71 9.50 12.08 33.08
N GLU A 72 8.26 12.55 33.14
CA GLU A 72 7.43 12.59 34.34
C GLU A 72 7.11 11.16 34.79
N GLU A 73 6.68 10.31 33.86
CA GLU A 73 6.32 8.92 34.13
C GLU A 73 7.51 8.09 34.63
N ARG A 74 8.71 8.28 34.06
CA ARG A 74 9.94 7.62 34.53
C ARG A 74 10.44 8.05 35.91
N ARG A 75 9.89 9.16 36.45
CA ARG A 75 10.25 9.68 37.78
C ARG A 75 9.26 9.25 38.87
N ARG A 76 8.16 8.59 38.50
CA ARG A 76 7.27 7.88 39.43
C ARG A 76 7.78 6.47 39.70
#